data_AF-A0A138AEB1-F1
#
_entry.id   AF-A0A138AEB1-F1
#
_cell.length_a   1.000
_cell.length_b   1.000
_cell.length_c   1.000
_cell.angle_alpha   90.00
_cell.angle_beta   90.00
_cell.angle_gamma   90.00
#
_symmetry.space_group_name_H-M   'P 1'
#
loop_
_entity.id
_entity.type
_entity.pdbx_description
1 polymer ?
#
loop_
_entity_poly.entity_id
_entity_poly.type
_entity_poly.pdbx_seq_one_letter_code
_entity_poly.pdbx_strand_id
1 'polypeptide(L)'
;MARYIGLDRNQIDAAVALWKQRCLLDDGSLLFPDSHRQPWALPVVEELDRRFNGNLLEGDAAGGRFATKWAEQMSGASEDCRLLGAEVLLVHFLFAASVSEPTKVSSIQQSLDGSGIELPVDGVAIQALSQSIGHPGIGFNTRRDVQVGYLIDFALRFKRLPAGRRAELLDDPWALRDFADDTEHSIREMRHILLHLLRPAEFERTSSGTHKKEIAAAFAGLLGADGPVDVDEQLLAIRREVERLQGTDKIDFYRGELRGVWSATGGDSEGVGDLEAVRWKKQIVLYGPPGTSKTWQARQLAETVIRRAALDSWGPETYFKNAAAVDAAVRDNVFWLQLHPGYGYEQFIRGLRLEGDVTRYRPGFLPWVVDQLESRAAASDLPRLPGVLVLDEINRTNLSEMLGEAFSLLEAGQRGAKRELPGFDHDQDPDVLVIPEDLYVIGTMNEIDQSVETLDFALRRRFLWRECPFEADTLLAIVEHRWPEQVAARFPIEDAMPQLERLADRAQALNDAIAASPELGRQFQIGHTYFADITFFIGQWVKGRKAKPANGTYLWTANGNPQPTLRDLWNRSLEPLIEQYLAGSDVRDDELKRFERIFLG
;
A
#
# COMPACT_ATOMS: atom_id res chain seq x y z
N MET A 1 5.17 1.52 28.88
CA MET A 1 3.86 1.82 28.26
C MET A 1 3.92 1.37 26.80
N ALA A 2 2.84 0.81 26.27
CA ALA A 2 2.77 0.44 24.86
C ALA A 2 2.68 1.69 23.98
N ARG A 3 3.30 1.67 22.81
CA ARG A 3 3.24 2.78 21.85
C ARG A 3 1.83 2.96 21.30
N TYR A 4 1.43 4.21 21.07
CA TYR A 4 0.17 4.53 20.41
C TYR A 4 0.19 4.13 18.94
N ILE A 5 -0.86 3.42 18.53
CA ILE A 5 -1.06 2.95 17.14
C ILE A 5 -2.49 3.22 16.64
N GLY A 6 -3.26 3.98 17.44
CA GLY A 6 -4.66 4.31 17.19
C GLY A 6 -5.63 3.12 17.09
N LEU A 7 -5.20 1.92 17.51
CA LEU A 7 -6.01 0.73 17.72
C LEU A 7 -5.86 0.29 19.19
N ASP A 8 -6.88 -0.39 19.72
CA ASP A 8 -6.77 -1.02 21.04
C ASP A 8 -5.89 -2.29 20.92
N ARG A 9 -4.89 -2.38 21.79
CA ARG A 9 -3.90 -3.47 21.84
C ARG A 9 -3.68 -4.00 23.26
N ASN A 10 -4.52 -3.60 24.23
CA ASN A 10 -4.30 -3.95 25.64
C ASN A 10 -4.25 -5.47 25.88
N GLN A 11 -5.09 -6.24 25.18
CA GLN A 11 -5.10 -7.71 25.28
C GLN A 11 -3.88 -8.32 24.60
N ILE A 12 -3.48 -7.77 23.45
CA ILE A 12 -2.23 -8.17 22.78
C ILE A 12 -1.03 -7.95 23.70
N ASP A 13 -0.93 -6.79 24.34
CA ASP A 13 0.20 -6.49 25.23
C ASP A 13 0.21 -7.38 26.47
N ALA A 14 -0.97 -7.73 27.00
CA ALA A 14 -1.09 -8.69 28.09
C ALA A 14 -0.64 -10.11 27.66
N ALA A 15 -1.06 -10.56 26.46
CA ALA A 15 -0.63 -11.83 25.89
C ALA A 15 0.88 -11.86 25.62
N VAL A 16 1.46 -10.79 25.08
CA VAL A 16 2.91 -10.70 24.87
C VAL A 16 3.69 -10.65 26.18
N ALA A 17 3.17 -9.99 27.22
CA ALA A 17 3.80 -10.00 28.54
C ALA A 17 3.84 -11.43 29.13
N LEU A 18 2.76 -12.19 28.99
CA LEU A 18 2.72 -13.61 29.35
C LEU A 18 3.72 -14.42 28.52
N TRP A 19 3.74 -14.21 27.20
CA TRP A 19 4.68 -14.87 26.31
C TRP A 19 6.15 -14.60 26.69
N LYS A 20 6.51 -13.34 26.97
CA LYS A 20 7.85 -12.97 27.42
C LYS A 20 8.23 -13.70 28.71
N GLN A 21 7.39 -13.58 29.74
CA GLN A 21 7.67 -14.07 31.10
C GLN A 21 7.59 -15.60 31.20
N ARG A 22 6.46 -16.17 30.80
CA ARG A 22 6.14 -17.58 31.04
C ARG A 22 6.68 -18.51 29.98
N CYS A 23 6.91 -18.02 28.76
CA CYS A 23 7.21 -18.89 27.62
C CYS A 23 8.62 -18.71 27.08
N LEU A 24 9.14 -17.48 26.97
CA LEU A 24 10.50 -17.26 26.48
C LEU A 24 11.53 -17.42 27.61
N LEU A 25 11.33 -16.72 28.73
CA LEU A 25 12.22 -16.80 29.89
C LEU A 25 12.09 -18.14 30.61
N ASP A 26 10.87 -18.49 31.02
CA ASP A 26 10.50 -19.80 31.53
C ASP A 26 10.09 -20.73 30.37
N ASP A 27 9.60 -21.94 30.63
CA ASP A 27 9.22 -22.91 29.60
C ASP A 27 7.71 -23.22 29.55
N GLY A 28 6.90 -22.45 30.30
CA GLY A 28 5.45 -22.65 30.48
C GLY A 28 4.60 -22.28 29.26
N SER A 29 3.30 -22.55 29.38
CA SER A 29 2.31 -22.37 28.31
C SER A 29 1.71 -20.96 28.27
N LEU A 30 1.56 -20.41 27.07
CA LEU A 30 0.85 -19.15 26.81
C LEU A 30 -0.68 -19.32 26.90
N LEU A 31 -1.21 -20.44 26.42
CA LEU A 31 -2.65 -20.74 26.47
C LEU A 31 -3.08 -21.16 27.88
N PHE A 32 -2.23 -21.90 28.60
CA PHE A 32 -2.52 -22.45 29.92
C PHE A 32 -1.47 -21.99 30.95
N PRO A 33 -1.46 -20.70 31.32
CA PRO A 33 -0.42 -20.09 32.16
C PRO A 33 -0.34 -20.70 33.57
N ASP A 34 -1.43 -21.29 34.07
CA ASP A 34 -1.49 -21.95 35.39
C ASP A 34 -1.20 -23.46 35.33
N SER A 35 -0.93 -24.01 34.15
CA SER A 35 -0.63 -25.43 34.00
C SER A 35 0.83 -25.75 34.31
N HIS A 36 1.09 -27.02 34.65
CA HIS A 36 2.46 -27.54 34.77
C HIS A 36 3.09 -27.95 33.43
N ARG A 37 2.40 -27.71 32.30
CA ARG A 37 2.92 -28.05 30.97
C ARG A 37 4.09 -27.12 30.62
N GLN A 38 5.05 -27.65 29.87
CA GLN A 38 6.25 -26.91 29.47
C GLN A 38 6.45 -26.93 27.94
N PRO A 39 5.48 -26.44 27.14
CA PRO A 39 5.56 -26.53 25.68
C PRO A 39 6.72 -25.72 25.10
N TRP A 40 7.25 -24.72 25.79
CA TRP A 40 8.38 -23.92 25.32
C TRP A 40 9.76 -24.45 25.76
N ALA A 41 9.80 -25.61 26.44
CA ALA A 41 11.06 -26.25 26.79
C ALA A 41 11.86 -26.61 25.54
N LEU A 42 13.19 -26.47 25.60
CA LEU A 42 14.09 -26.70 24.47
C LEU A 42 13.83 -28.04 23.73
N PRO A 43 13.61 -29.19 24.38
CA PRO A 43 13.33 -30.45 23.67
C PRO A 43 12.05 -30.42 22.83
N VAL A 44 11.03 -29.67 23.26
CA VAL A 44 9.76 -29.53 22.54
C VAL A 44 9.92 -28.58 21.36
N VAL A 45 10.67 -27.49 21.54
CA VAL A 45 11.03 -26.57 20.46
C VAL A 45 11.88 -27.26 19.39
N GLU A 46 12.83 -28.11 19.78
CA GLU A 46 13.63 -28.95 18.87
C GLU A 46 12.76 -29.98 18.13
N GLU A 47 11.73 -30.54 18.78
CA GLU A 47 10.76 -31.39 18.10
C GLU A 47 9.98 -30.62 17.03
N LEU A 48 9.45 -29.44 17.38
CA LEU A 48 8.68 -28.61 16.46
C LEU A 48 9.52 -28.15 15.27
N ASP A 49 10.74 -27.66 15.51
CA ASP A 49 11.68 -27.24 14.47
C ASP A 49 12.01 -28.38 13.50
N ARG A 50 12.38 -29.55 14.00
CA ARG A 50 12.66 -30.73 13.16
C ARG A 50 11.46 -31.14 12.30
N ARG A 51 10.24 -31.04 12.84
CA ARG A 51 9.01 -31.42 12.11
C ARG A 51 8.60 -30.39 11.07
N PHE A 52 8.82 -29.11 11.35
CA PHE A 52 8.36 -28.01 10.52
C PHE A 52 9.46 -27.49 9.60
N ASN A 53 10.53 -26.91 10.15
CA ASN A 53 11.65 -26.37 9.38
C ASN A 53 12.52 -27.49 8.79
N GLY A 54 12.75 -28.57 9.54
CA GLY A 54 13.53 -29.74 9.09
C GLY A 54 12.81 -30.63 8.08
N ASN A 55 11.51 -30.41 7.85
CA ASN A 55 10.69 -31.15 6.88
C ASN A 55 9.66 -30.20 6.23
N LEU A 56 10.16 -29.13 5.61
CA LEU A 56 9.31 -28.09 5.03
C LEU A 56 8.62 -28.59 3.76
N LEU A 57 7.28 -28.57 3.76
CA LEU A 57 6.47 -28.94 2.60
C LEU A 57 6.20 -27.70 1.72
N GLU A 58 7.11 -27.37 0.79
CA GLU A 58 7.00 -26.19 -0.08
C GLU A 58 6.24 -26.44 -1.40
N GLY A 59 5.62 -25.39 -1.96
CA GLY A 59 5.03 -25.38 -3.31
C GLY A 59 3.71 -26.12 -3.49
N ASP A 60 3.10 -25.95 -4.67
CA ASP A 60 1.85 -26.62 -5.08
C ASP A 60 2.03 -28.13 -5.30
N ALA A 61 3.26 -28.56 -5.62
CA ALA A 61 3.61 -29.97 -5.82
C ALA A 61 3.49 -30.82 -4.54
N ALA A 62 3.53 -30.19 -3.36
CA ALA A 62 3.26 -30.83 -2.07
C ALA A 62 1.76 -30.89 -1.70
N GLY A 63 0.87 -30.42 -2.59
CA GLY A 63 -0.57 -30.69 -2.55
C GLY A 63 -1.30 -30.21 -1.29
N GLY A 64 -1.37 -28.89 -1.04
CA GLY A 64 -2.27 -28.39 0.01
C GLY A 64 -2.09 -26.94 0.44
N ARG A 65 -3.14 -26.40 1.07
CA ARG A 65 -3.10 -25.13 1.83
C ARG A 65 -2.20 -25.29 3.06
N PHE A 66 -1.74 -24.18 3.64
CA PHE A 66 -0.93 -24.19 4.88
C PHE A 66 -1.46 -25.15 5.95
N ALA A 67 -2.78 -25.16 6.20
CA ALA A 67 -3.41 -26.03 7.19
C ALA A 67 -3.19 -27.53 6.92
N THR A 68 -3.24 -27.96 5.65
CA THR A 68 -3.03 -29.36 5.26
C THR A 68 -1.58 -29.77 5.50
N LYS A 69 -0.64 -28.92 5.08
CA LYS A 69 0.80 -29.13 5.28
C LYS A 69 1.17 -29.15 6.75
N TRP A 70 0.60 -28.22 7.51
CA TRP A 70 0.76 -28.15 8.96
C TRP A 70 0.26 -29.41 9.65
N ALA A 71 -0.93 -29.92 9.30
CA ALA A 71 -1.46 -31.16 9.86
C ALA A 71 -0.57 -32.38 9.56
N GLU A 72 -0.05 -32.47 8.33
CA GLU A 72 0.92 -33.51 7.92
C GLU A 72 2.19 -33.44 8.77
N GLN A 73 2.79 -32.25 8.90
CA GLN A 73 4.02 -32.02 9.67
C GLN A 73 3.83 -32.27 11.18
N MET A 74 2.65 -31.99 11.72
CA MET A 74 2.29 -32.25 13.12
C MET A 74 1.85 -33.71 13.36
N SER A 75 1.77 -34.55 12.33
CA SER A 75 1.37 -35.95 12.47
C SER A 75 2.31 -36.72 13.40
N GLY A 76 1.74 -37.37 14.42
CA GLY A 76 2.50 -38.08 15.46
C GLY A 76 3.34 -37.18 16.38
N ALA A 77 3.12 -35.85 16.39
CA ALA A 77 3.73 -34.94 17.36
C ALA A 77 3.20 -35.18 18.78
N SER A 78 4.07 -34.94 19.78
CA SER A 78 3.68 -34.94 21.19
C SER A 78 2.60 -33.90 21.49
N GLU A 79 1.83 -34.09 22.58
CA GLU A 79 0.83 -33.10 23.00
C GLU A 79 1.43 -31.71 23.20
N ASP A 80 2.60 -31.64 23.86
CA ASP A 80 3.28 -30.38 24.13
C ASP A 80 3.85 -29.75 22.85
N CYS A 81 4.28 -30.55 21.86
CA CYS A 81 4.68 -30.03 20.54
C CYS A 81 3.49 -29.44 19.77
N ARG A 82 2.32 -30.08 19.83
CA ARG A 82 1.08 -29.54 19.23
C ARG A 82 0.64 -28.25 19.93
N LEU A 83 0.76 -28.22 21.26
CA LEU A 83 0.48 -27.03 22.06
C LEU A 83 1.45 -25.88 21.70
N LEU A 84 2.75 -26.16 21.62
CA LEU A 84 3.74 -25.17 21.17
C LEU A 84 3.42 -24.64 19.77
N GLY A 85 3.06 -25.53 18.83
CA GLY A 85 2.66 -25.13 17.48
C GLY A 85 1.45 -24.19 17.48
N ALA A 86 0.44 -24.49 18.31
CA ALA A 86 -0.73 -23.63 18.49
C ALA A 86 -0.35 -22.24 19.05
N GLU A 87 0.57 -22.20 20.02
CA GLU A 87 1.04 -20.95 20.64
C GLU A 87 1.93 -20.11 19.70
N VAL A 88 2.73 -20.75 18.85
CA VAL A 88 3.50 -20.06 17.79
C VAL A 88 2.54 -19.43 16.77
N LEU A 89 1.49 -20.14 16.34
CA LEU A 89 0.47 -19.57 15.45
C LEU A 89 -0.29 -18.42 16.12
N LEU A 90 -0.58 -18.53 17.42
CA LEU A 90 -1.19 -17.46 18.20
C LEU A 90 -0.32 -16.20 18.13
N VAL A 91 0.98 -16.31 18.42
CA VAL A 91 1.94 -15.20 18.34
C VAL A 91 1.98 -14.59 16.93
N HIS A 92 2.01 -15.41 15.89
CA HIS A 92 1.96 -14.96 14.49
C HIS A 92 0.71 -14.10 14.22
N PHE A 93 -0.44 -14.45 14.78
CA PHE A 93 -1.70 -13.73 14.57
C PHE A 93 -1.91 -12.49 15.45
N LEU A 94 -1.07 -12.24 16.46
CA LEU A 94 -1.22 -11.06 17.34
C LEU A 94 -1.09 -9.74 16.59
N PHE A 95 -0.41 -9.71 15.46
CA PHE A 95 -0.20 -8.48 14.69
C PHE A 95 -1.30 -8.22 13.63
N ALA A 96 -1.71 -9.27 12.93
CA ALA A 96 -2.41 -9.16 11.65
C ALA A 96 -3.87 -8.67 11.78
N ALA A 97 -4.18 -7.55 11.13
CA ALA A 97 -5.54 -7.07 10.89
C ALA A 97 -6.22 -7.74 9.68
N SER A 98 -5.43 -8.34 8.78
CA SER A 98 -5.90 -8.98 7.55
C SER A 98 -6.66 -10.30 7.75
N VAL A 99 -6.71 -10.82 8.99
CA VAL A 99 -7.31 -12.12 9.30
C VAL A 99 -8.33 -11.93 10.41
N SER A 100 -9.55 -12.46 10.21
CA SER A 100 -10.62 -12.37 11.21
C SER A 100 -10.31 -13.20 12.46
N GLU A 101 -10.81 -12.76 13.62
CA GLU A 101 -10.66 -13.50 14.88
C GLU A 101 -11.13 -14.97 14.77
N PRO A 102 -12.32 -15.29 14.22
CA PRO A 102 -12.72 -16.69 14.05
C PRO A 102 -11.74 -17.52 13.21
N THR A 103 -11.16 -16.93 12.17
CA THR A 103 -10.16 -17.60 11.32
C THR A 103 -8.85 -17.84 12.09
N LYS A 104 -8.41 -16.87 12.90
CA LYS A 104 -7.24 -17.01 13.78
C LYS A 104 -7.46 -18.15 14.77
N VAL A 105 -8.57 -18.12 15.51
CA VAL A 105 -8.94 -19.15 16.51
C VAL A 105 -9.07 -20.53 15.87
N SER A 106 -9.72 -20.64 14.72
CA SER A 106 -9.85 -21.91 14.00
C SER A 106 -8.49 -22.49 13.57
N SER A 107 -7.56 -21.64 13.12
CA SER A 107 -6.21 -22.07 12.74
C SER A 107 -5.41 -22.59 13.95
N ILE A 108 -5.56 -21.93 15.11
CA ILE A 108 -4.92 -22.37 16.36
C ILE A 108 -5.53 -23.69 16.84
N GLN A 109 -6.86 -23.82 16.80
CA GLN A 109 -7.57 -25.04 17.20
C GLN A 109 -7.13 -26.26 16.38
N GLN A 110 -6.95 -26.09 15.07
CA GLN A 110 -6.48 -27.16 14.18
C GLN A 110 -5.10 -27.71 14.57
N SER A 111 -4.25 -26.90 15.23
CA SER A 111 -2.95 -27.38 15.72
C SER A 111 -3.09 -28.34 16.90
N LEU A 112 -4.17 -28.22 17.66
CA LEU A 112 -4.48 -29.05 18.82
C LEU A 112 -5.28 -30.30 18.45
N ASP A 113 -5.71 -30.46 17.20
CA ASP A 113 -6.47 -31.62 16.77
C ASP A 113 -5.73 -32.93 17.10
N GLY A 114 -6.41 -33.86 17.78
CA GLY A 114 -5.83 -35.13 18.20
C GLY A 114 -4.96 -35.09 19.46
N SER A 115 -4.76 -33.93 20.10
CA SER A 115 -4.02 -33.79 21.37
C SER A 115 -4.87 -33.97 22.63
N GLY A 116 -6.21 -33.93 22.51
CA GLY A 116 -7.12 -33.90 23.66
C GLY A 116 -7.13 -32.57 24.43
N ILE A 117 -6.45 -31.53 23.92
CA ILE A 117 -6.40 -30.19 24.52
C ILE A 117 -7.52 -29.34 23.94
N GLU A 118 -8.37 -28.79 24.81
CA GLU A 118 -9.43 -27.83 24.44
C GLU A 118 -8.95 -26.39 24.63
N LEU A 119 -9.23 -25.51 23.65
CA LEU A 119 -8.80 -24.11 23.75
C LEU A 119 -9.49 -23.37 24.91
N PRO A 120 -8.72 -22.62 25.73
CA PRO A 120 -9.28 -21.78 26.77
C PRO A 120 -9.84 -20.49 26.16
N VAL A 121 -11.09 -20.52 25.73
CA VAL A 121 -11.75 -19.41 25.00
C VAL A 121 -11.76 -18.08 25.77
N ASP A 122 -11.77 -18.14 27.11
CA ASP A 122 -11.75 -16.96 27.98
C ASP A 122 -10.32 -16.53 28.37
N GLY A 123 -9.29 -17.23 27.87
CA GLY A 123 -7.90 -16.92 28.15
C GLY A 123 -7.45 -15.61 27.49
N VAL A 124 -6.63 -14.83 28.20
CA VAL A 124 -6.08 -13.55 27.71
C VAL A 124 -5.43 -13.69 26.33
N ALA A 125 -4.70 -14.78 26.10
CA ALA A 125 -4.04 -15.03 24.82
C ALA A 125 -5.02 -15.23 23.65
N ILE A 126 -6.19 -15.84 23.88
CA ILE A 126 -7.24 -16.00 22.87
C ILE A 126 -8.00 -14.69 22.67
N GLN A 127 -8.35 -13.99 23.76
CA GLN A 127 -9.00 -12.68 23.69
C GLN A 127 -8.18 -11.66 22.91
N ALA A 128 -6.84 -11.75 22.96
CA ALA A 128 -5.94 -10.90 22.17
C ALA A 128 -6.15 -10.99 20.66
N LEU A 129 -6.69 -12.10 20.13
CA LEU A 129 -6.91 -12.30 18.70
C LEU A 129 -8.05 -11.46 18.13
N SER A 130 -8.92 -10.92 19.00
CA SER A 130 -9.95 -9.93 18.65
C SER A 130 -9.38 -8.54 18.33
N GLN A 131 -8.12 -8.30 18.71
CA GLN A 131 -7.39 -7.07 18.46
C GLN A 131 -6.39 -7.23 17.30
N SER A 132 -5.83 -6.12 16.84
CA SER A 132 -4.78 -6.12 15.80
C SER A 132 -3.87 -4.89 15.90
N ILE A 133 -2.70 -4.99 15.26
CA ILE A 133 -1.69 -3.92 15.25
C ILE A 133 -1.56 -3.28 13.85
N GLY A 134 -1.53 -4.12 12.80
CA GLY A 134 -1.25 -3.64 11.45
C GLY A 134 -1.62 -4.65 10.37
N HIS A 135 -1.52 -4.21 9.12
CA HIS A 135 -1.83 -5.02 7.95
C HIS A 135 -0.50 -5.43 7.29
N PRO A 136 -0.03 -6.68 7.47
CA PRO A 136 1.33 -7.07 7.11
C PRO A 136 1.58 -7.36 5.62
N GLY A 137 0.62 -7.03 4.75
CA GLY A 137 0.67 -7.34 3.31
C GLY A 137 0.27 -8.79 3.00
N ILE A 138 0.10 -9.12 1.72
CA ILE A 138 -0.36 -10.45 1.30
C ILE A 138 0.73 -11.51 1.46
N GLY A 139 2.00 -11.15 1.24
CA GLY A 139 3.15 -12.04 1.44
C GLY A 139 3.20 -12.69 2.82
N PHE A 140 2.78 -11.96 3.86
CA PHE A 140 2.66 -12.48 5.22
C PHE A 140 1.64 -13.63 5.33
N ASN A 141 0.51 -13.53 4.63
CA ASN A 141 -0.56 -14.53 4.69
C ASN A 141 -0.30 -15.71 3.73
N THR A 142 0.21 -15.44 2.53
CA THR A 142 0.44 -16.46 1.50
C THR A 142 1.69 -17.29 1.77
N ARG A 143 2.75 -16.68 2.31
CA ARG A 143 3.99 -17.35 2.74
C ARG A 143 4.06 -17.52 4.25
N ARG A 144 2.94 -17.96 4.85
CA ARG A 144 2.87 -18.24 6.30
C ARG A 144 3.90 -19.28 6.74
N ASP A 145 4.25 -20.22 5.86
CA ASP A 145 5.34 -21.18 6.06
C ASP A 145 6.64 -20.49 6.48
N VAL A 146 7.02 -19.42 5.78
CA VAL A 146 8.26 -18.66 6.06
C VAL A 146 8.15 -17.89 7.37
N GLN A 147 7.01 -17.23 7.61
CA GLN A 147 6.80 -16.40 8.82
C GLN A 147 6.78 -17.25 10.09
N VAL A 148 6.09 -18.39 10.07
CA VAL A 148 6.01 -19.33 11.18
C VAL A 148 7.34 -20.06 11.38
N GLY A 149 8.00 -20.45 10.29
CA GLY A 149 9.33 -21.07 10.35
C GLY A 149 10.37 -20.17 11.02
N TYR A 150 10.35 -18.87 10.69
CA TYR A 150 11.18 -17.86 11.35
C TYR A 150 10.91 -17.75 12.86
N LEU A 151 9.65 -17.80 13.30
CA LEU A 151 9.32 -17.78 14.73
C LEU A 151 9.84 -19.01 15.47
N ILE A 152 9.74 -20.18 14.85
CA ILE A 152 10.25 -21.44 15.41
C ILE A 152 11.77 -21.40 15.50
N ASP A 153 12.45 -20.95 14.45
CA ASP A 153 13.91 -20.75 14.46
C ASP A 153 14.36 -19.78 15.55
N PHE A 154 13.69 -18.62 15.67
CA PHE A 154 13.97 -17.66 16.72
C PHE A 154 13.81 -18.31 18.10
N ALA A 155 12.71 -19.03 18.35
CA ALA A 155 12.48 -19.72 19.61
C ALA A 155 13.57 -20.77 19.88
N LEU A 156 13.98 -21.54 18.88
CA LEU A 156 15.02 -22.56 19.01
C LEU A 156 16.37 -21.95 19.40
N ARG A 157 16.84 -20.96 18.64
CA ARG A 157 18.09 -20.26 18.94
C ARG A 157 18.03 -19.60 20.32
N PHE A 158 16.90 -19.00 20.67
CA PHE A 158 16.71 -18.31 21.94
C PHE A 158 16.75 -19.29 23.11
N LYS A 159 16.10 -20.45 22.98
CA LYS A 159 16.07 -21.49 24.01
C LYS A 159 17.39 -22.22 24.17
N ARG A 160 18.30 -22.17 23.20
CA ARG A 160 19.68 -22.65 23.38
C ARG A 160 20.54 -21.74 24.24
N LEU A 161 20.16 -20.46 24.40
CA LEU A 161 20.88 -19.55 25.28
C LEU A 161 20.67 -19.91 26.76
N PRO A 162 21.67 -19.69 27.63
CA PRO A 162 21.48 -19.77 29.08
C PRO A 162 20.42 -18.78 29.57
N ALA A 163 19.65 -19.14 30.60
CA ALA A 163 18.54 -18.34 31.12
C ALA A 163 18.91 -16.88 31.43
N GLY A 164 20.09 -16.63 32.01
CA GLY A 164 20.57 -15.26 32.27
C GLY A 164 20.76 -14.44 31.00
N ARG A 165 21.28 -15.05 29.92
CA ARG A 165 21.47 -14.39 28.62
C ARG A 165 20.14 -14.15 27.90
N ARG A 166 19.15 -15.02 28.08
CA ARG A 166 17.78 -14.81 27.56
C ARG A 166 17.15 -13.54 28.14
N ALA A 167 17.29 -13.31 29.44
CA ALA A 167 16.78 -12.12 30.12
C ALA A 167 17.47 -10.84 29.64
N GLU A 168 18.81 -10.85 29.63
CA GLU A 168 19.60 -9.73 29.11
C GLU A 168 19.22 -9.38 27.67
N LEU A 169 19.07 -10.41 26.82
CA LEU A 169 18.72 -10.23 25.41
C LEU A 169 17.34 -9.59 25.22
N LEU A 170 16.33 -9.96 26.00
CA LEU A 170 14.99 -9.37 25.88
C LEU A 170 14.88 -7.96 26.51
N ASP A 171 15.86 -7.56 27.31
CA ASP A 171 15.90 -6.25 27.95
C ASP A 171 16.71 -5.23 27.15
N ASP A 172 17.69 -5.66 26.36
CA ASP A 172 18.43 -4.85 25.40
C ASP A 172 17.78 -4.89 24.00
N PRO A 173 17.18 -3.78 23.52
CA PRO A 173 16.49 -3.75 22.23
C PRO A 173 17.43 -4.01 21.05
N TRP A 174 18.68 -3.56 21.10
CA TRP A 174 19.61 -3.67 19.98
C TRP A 174 20.25 -5.05 19.92
N ALA A 175 20.59 -5.63 21.08
CA ALA A 175 20.99 -7.02 21.13
C ALA A 175 19.85 -7.94 20.63
N LEU A 176 18.59 -7.65 20.99
CA LEU A 176 17.43 -8.39 20.48
C LEU A 176 17.28 -8.28 18.97
N ARG A 177 17.46 -7.08 18.40
CA ARG A 177 17.46 -6.82 16.95
C ARG A 177 18.52 -7.67 16.26
N ASP A 178 19.77 -7.57 16.72
CA ASP A 178 20.89 -8.27 16.12
C ASP A 178 20.71 -9.79 16.20
N PHE A 179 20.18 -10.29 17.31
CA PHE A 179 19.83 -11.71 17.45
C PHE A 179 18.66 -12.14 16.57
N ALA A 180 17.67 -11.28 16.36
CA ALA A 180 16.56 -11.54 15.44
C ALA A 180 17.06 -11.63 13.98
N ASP A 181 18.06 -10.82 13.62
CA ASP A 181 18.68 -10.80 12.30
C ASP A 181 19.66 -11.97 12.06
N ASP A 182 20.24 -12.55 13.12
CA ASP A 182 21.17 -13.67 13.06
C ASP A 182 20.46 -15.02 12.82
N THR A 183 19.94 -15.19 11.59
CA THR A 183 19.24 -16.40 11.14
C THR A 183 19.60 -16.78 9.71
N GLU A 184 19.50 -18.07 9.39
CA GLU A 184 19.58 -18.58 8.01
C GLU A 184 18.24 -18.47 7.26
N HIS A 185 17.14 -18.17 7.97
CA HIS A 185 15.83 -17.95 7.37
C HIS A 185 15.74 -16.61 6.65
N SER A 186 14.90 -16.54 5.61
CA SER A 186 14.60 -15.28 4.92
C SER A 186 14.01 -14.27 5.91
N ILE A 187 14.75 -13.19 6.18
CA ILE A 187 14.26 -12.07 6.97
C ILE A 187 13.13 -11.39 6.21
N ARG A 188 11.95 -11.38 6.83
CA ARG A 188 10.68 -10.93 6.25
C ARG A 188 9.87 -10.16 7.29
N GLU A 189 8.58 -9.99 7.03
CA GLU A 189 7.66 -9.22 7.86
C GLU A 189 7.64 -9.65 9.33
N MET A 190 7.69 -10.97 9.59
CA MET A 190 7.64 -11.49 10.95
C MET A 190 8.82 -11.07 11.81
N ARG A 191 10.01 -10.81 11.24
CA ARG A 191 11.14 -10.25 11.99
C ARG A 191 10.78 -8.90 12.58
N HIS A 192 10.20 -8.02 11.78
CA HIS A 192 9.85 -6.67 12.24
C HIS A 192 8.68 -6.70 13.23
N ILE A 193 7.71 -7.59 12.99
CA ILE A 193 6.58 -7.82 13.89
C ILE A 193 7.06 -8.35 15.24
N LEU A 194 7.96 -9.33 15.26
CA LEU A 194 8.51 -9.93 16.47
C LEU A 194 9.14 -8.87 17.38
N LEU A 195 10.01 -8.02 16.82
CA LEU A 195 10.64 -6.94 17.57
C LEU A 195 9.60 -5.94 18.10
N HIS A 196 8.58 -5.60 17.30
CA HIS A 196 7.52 -4.72 17.74
C HIS A 196 6.66 -5.32 18.86
N LEU A 197 6.36 -6.63 18.80
CA LEU A 197 5.63 -7.31 19.87
C LEU A 197 6.44 -7.27 21.17
N LEU A 198 7.70 -7.70 21.14
CA LEU A 198 8.54 -7.81 22.34
C LEU A 198 9.00 -6.46 22.90
N ARG A 199 9.24 -5.47 22.03
CA ARG A 199 9.80 -4.16 22.36
C ARG A 199 9.06 -3.05 21.61
N PRO A 200 7.75 -2.87 21.87
CA PRO A 200 6.95 -1.88 21.15
C PRO A 200 7.42 -0.46 21.42
N ALA A 201 8.16 -0.20 22.51
CA ALA A 201 8.68 1.11 22.86
C ALA A 201 9.89 1.54 22.01
N GLU A 202 10.57 0.62 21.34
CA GLU A 202 11.75 0.86 20.50
C GLU A 202 11.47 0.64 19.01
N PHE A 203 10.68 -0.39 18.68
CA PHE A 203 10.42 -0.75 17.29
C PHE A 203 9.03 -0.29 16.82
N GLU A 204 8.97 0.33 15.64
CA GLU A 204 7.70 0.74 15.03
C GLU A 204 6.81 -0.44 14.68
N ARG A 205 5.49 -0.19 14.61
CA ARG A 205 4.47 -1.18 14.24
C ARG A 205 4.49 -1.61 12.76
N THR A 206 5.62 -1.39 12.09
CA THR A 206 5.78 -1.58 10.67
C THR A 206 6.27 -2.99 10.41
N SER A 207 5.53 -3.74 9.61
CA SER A 207 5.94 -5.08 9.14
C SER A 207 6.83 -5.02 7.89
N SER A 208 6.85 -3.93 7.13
CA SER A 208 7.63 -3.80 5.89
C SER A 208 8.96 -3.10 6.14
N GLY A 209 10.07 -3.77 5.77
CA GLY A 209 11.40 -3.15 5.78
C GLY A 209 11.51 -1.96 4.83
N THR A 210 10.76 -1.97 3.71
CA THR A 210 10.69 -0.87 2.75
C THR A 210 10.08 0.37 3.39
N HIS A 211 8.90 0.24 3.99
CA HIS A 211 8.25 1.36 4.68
C HIS A 211 9.13 1.91 5.81
N LYS A 212 9.87 1.07 6.54
CA LYS A 212 10.82 1.55 7.55
C LYS A 212 11.87 2.49 6.96
N LYS A 213 12.47 2.11 5.81
CA LYS A 213 13.45 2.93 5.11
C LYS A 213 12.83 4.22 4.55
N GLU A 214 11.63 4.14 3.99
CA GLU A 214 10.92 5.32 3.46
C GLU A 214 10.58 6.33 4.56
N ILE A 215 10.07 5.86 5.70
CA ILE A 215 9.80 6.72 6.85
C ILE A 215 11.11 7.32 7.36
N ALA A 216 12.17 6.53 7.50
CA ALA A 216 13.46 7.03 7.97
C ALA A 216 14.05 8.08 7.01
N ALA A 217 14.03 7.83 5.70
CA ALA A 217 14.50 8.75 4.68
C ALA A 217 13.65 10.03 4.63
N ALA A 218 12.34 9.89 4.78
CA ALA A 218 11.45 11.02 4.89
C ALA A 218 11.86 11.86 6.12
N PHE A 219 11.87 11.33 7.31
CA PHE A 219 12.12 12.16 8.47
C PHE A 219 13.60 12.34 8.83
N ALA A 220 14.53 12.00 7.91
CA ALA A 220 15.97 12.10 8.12
C ALA A 220 16.42 13.53 8.51
N GLY A 221 15.74 14.58 8.02
CA GLY A 221 16.05 15.97 8.40
C GLY A 221 15.75 16.31 9.87
N LEU A 222 15.00 15.47 10.59
CA LEU A 222 14.86 15.55 12.05
C LEU A 222 16.15 15.11 12.76
N LEU A 223 16.97 14.31 12.09
CA LEU A 223 18.20 13.77 12.62
C LEU A 223 19.35 14.70 12.19
N GLY A 224 20.20 15.08 13.13
CA GLY A 224 21.45 15.77 12.82
C GLY A 224 22.42 14.87 12.04
N ALA A 225 23.54 15.43 11.58
CA ALA A 225 24.57 14.66 10.86
C ALA A 225 25.15 13.48 11.66
N ASP A 226 25.08 13.54 12.99
CA ASP A 226 25.50 12.49 13.92
C ASP A 226 24.37 11.50 14.27
N GLY A 227 23.32 11.42 13.44
CA GLY A 227 22.21 10.51 13.63
C GLY A 227 22.60 9.03 13.53
N PRO A 228 21.77 8.11 14.05
CA PRO A 228 22.03 6.68 13.94
C PRO A 228 22.10 6.22 12.48
N VAL A 229 22.87 5.18 12.20
CA VAL A 229 22.98 4.56 10.87
C VAL A 229 21.91 3.49 10.67
N ASP A 230 21.59 2.73 11.72
CA ASP A 230 20.58 1.68 11.65
C ASP A 230 19.16 2.25 11.54
N VAL A 231 18.33 1.60 10.70
CA VAL A 231 16.98 2.09 10.40
C VAL A 231 16.05 2.04 11.62
N ASP A 232 16.16 1.03 12.49
CA ASP A 232 15.29 0.94 13.68
C ASP A 232 15.69 2.02 14.71
N GLU A 233 16.99 2.28 14.85
CA GLU A 233 17.50 3.38 15.68
C GLU A 233 17.10 4.76 15.15
N GLN A 234 17.19 4.96 13.83
CA GLN A 234 16.71 6.18 13.17
C GLN A 234 15.22 6.41 13.44
N LEU A 235 14.39 5.38 13.26
CA LEU A 235 12.95 5.48 13.49
C LEU A 235 12.62 5.84 14.94
N LEU A 236 13.32 5.25 15.93
CA LEU A 236 13.14 5.60 17.33
C LEU A 236 13.52 7.07 17.60
N ALA A 237 14.63 7.54 17.03
CA ALA A 237 15.07 8.93 17.19
C ALA A 237 14.08 9.91 16.52
N ILE A 238 13.66 9.61 15.29
CA ILE A 238 12.64 10.35 14.52
C ILE A 238 11.35 10.45 15.33
N ARG A 239 10.85 9.32 15.85
CA ARG A 239 9.62 9.29 16.66
C ARG A 239 9.72 10.24 17.85
N ARG A 240 10.79 10.14 18.64
CA ARG A 240 10.98 10.98 19.83
C ARG A 240 10.95 12.45 19.49
N GLU A 241 11.55 12.82 18.35
CA GLU A 241 11.55 14.21 17.90
C GLU A 241 10.16 14.65 17.41
N VAL A 242 9.43 13.79 16.69
CA VAL A 242 8.03 14.07 16.30
C VAL A 242 7.13 14.22 17.54
N GLU A 243 7.26 13.34 18.53
CA GLU A 243 6.51 13.40 19.80
C GLU A 243 6.80 14.71 20.55
N ARG A 244 8.07 15.13 20.59
CA ARG A 244 8.50 16.40 21.17
C ARG A 244 7.88 17.59 20.42
N LEU A 245 7.92 17.58 19.09
CA LEU A 245 7.43 18.68 18.25
C LEU A 245 5.91 18.82 18.27
N GLN A 246 5.18 17.71 18.33
CA GLN A 246 3.71 17.73 18.41
C GLN A 246 3.18 17.79 19.85
N GLY A 247 4.03 17.62 20.86
CA GLY A 247 3.64 17.65 22.27
C GLY A 247 2.70 16.49 22.66
N THR A 248 2.82 15.35 21.99
CA THR A 248 1.96 14.17 22.20
C THR A 248 2.74 12.89 21.94
N ASP A 249 2.45 11.84 22.71
CA ASP A 249 2.95 10.47 22.51
C ASP A 249 2.05 9.66 21.55
N LYS A 250 0.93 10.27 21.10
CA LYS A 250 -0.05 9.65 20.21
C LYS A 250 0.35 9.73 18.74
N ILE A 251 1.56 9.26 18.43
CA ILE A 251 2.15 9.32 17.09
C ILE A 251 2.04 7.97 16.37
N ASP A 252 1.54 8.00 15.13
CA ASP A 252 1.46 6.85 14.24
C ASP A 252 1.78 7.27 12.80
N PHE A 253 2.90 6.79 12.25
CA PHE A 253 3.38 7.17 10.91
C PHE A 253 2.42 6.81 9.78
N TYR A 254 1.50 5.87 9.99
CA TYR A 254 0.50 5.49 9.00
C TYR A 254 -0.78 6.33 9.06
N ARG A 255 -0.83 7.37 9.90
CA ARG A 255 -2.01 8.23 10.08
C ARG A 255 -1.71 9.70 9.81
N GLY A 256 -2.75 10.40 9.38
CA GLY A 256 -2.79 11.85 9.28
C GLY A 256 -1.64 12.43 8.44
N GLU A 257 -1.09 13.54 8.93
CA GLU A 257 -0.09 14.34 8.24
C GLU A 257 1.24 13.61 8.03
N LEU A 258 1.58 12.63 8.89
CA LEU A 258 2.84 11.91 8.78
C LEU A 258 2.86 10.98 7.57
N ARG A 259 1.75 10.28 7.30
CA ARG A 259 1.64 9.39 6.14
C ARG A 259 1.83 10.15 4.83
N GLY A 260 1.27 11.36 4.74
CA GLY A 260 1.41 12.21 3.56
C GLY A 260 2.82 12.75 3.32
N VAL A 261 3.78 12.54 4.23
CA VAL A 261 5.18 12.94 4.02
C VAL A 261 6.01 11.82 3.39
N TRP A 262 5.73 10.55 3.75
CA TRP A 262 6.56 9.41 3.33
C TRP A 262 5.90 8.50 2.29
N SER A 263 4.57 8.44 2.24
CA SER A 263 3.84 7.52 1.36
C SER A 263 3.72 8.09 -0.06
N ALA A 264 4.80 7.96 -0.84
CA ALA A 264 4.79 8.26 -2.28
C ALA A 264 4.33 7.00 -3.04
N THR A 265 3.02 6.89 -3.26
CA THR A 265 2.34 5.77 -3.95
C THR A 265 3.19 4.87 -4.86
N GLY A 266 3.23 3.57 -4.58
CA GLY A 266 3.27 2.51 -5.60
C GLY A 266 4.54 1.67 -5.70
N GLY A 267 4.57 0.56 -4.96
CA GLY A 267 5.34 -0.64 -5.29
C GLY A 267 6.52 -0.91 -4.36
N ASP A 268 6.51 -2.08 -3.71
CA ASP A 268 7.62 -2.76 -3.00
C ASP A 268 8.83 -3.06 -3.93
N SER A 269 9.11 -2.23 -4.93
CA SER A 269 10.28 -2.39 -5.79
C SER A 269 11.50 -1.81 -5.07
N GLU A 270 12.62 -2.55 -5.08
CA GLU A 270 13.92 -2.15 -4.51
C GLU A 270 14.57 -0.92 -5.22
N GLY A 271 13.79 -0.13 -5.97
CA GLY A 271 14.24 0.98 -6.82
C GLY A 271 14.02 2.38 -6.22
N VAL A 272 14.23 3.39 -7.07
CA VAL A 272 13.99 4.81 -6.73
C VAL A 272 12.49 5.07 -6.71
N GLY A 273 11.97 5.58 -5.60
CA GLY A 273 10.56 5.94 -5.44
C GLY A 273 10.11 7.10 -6.35
N ASP A 274 8.80 7.24 -6.51
CA ASP A 274 8.23 8.24 -7.42
C ASP A 274 8.49 9.67 -7.01
N LEU A 275 8.57 9.92 -5.70
CA LEU A 275 8.89 11.23 -5.16
C LEU A 275 10.30 11.65 -5.56
N GLU A 276 11.27 10.76 -5.43
CA GLU A 276 12.65 10.99 -5.84
C GLU A 276 12.73 11.15 -7.36
N ALA A 277 12.02 10.31 -8.11
CA ALA A 277 11.94 10.35 -9.55
C ALA A 277 11.41 11.71 -10.06
N VAL A 278 10.27 12.18 -9.52
CA VAL A 278 9.69 13.47 -9.89
C VAL A 278 10.53 14.65 -9.39
N ARG A 279 11.16 14.54 -8.21
CA ARG A 279 12.09 15.57 -7.70
C ARG A 279 13.31 15.75 -8.60
N TRP A 280 13.80 14.66 -9.19
CA TRP A 280 14.94 14.67 -10.11
C TRP A 280 14.57 15.18 -11.50
N LYS A 281 13.60 14.54 -12.17
CA LYS A 281 13.25 14.90 -13.56
C LYS A 281 12.35 16.13 -13.67
N LYS A 282 11.68 16.51 -12.58
CA LYS A 282 10.61 17.54 -12.50
C LYS A 282 9.30 17.16 -13.16
N GLN A 283 9.25 16.02 -13.86
CA GLN A 283 8.04 15.56 -14.51
C GLN A 283 7.97 14.04 -14.65
N ILE A 284 6.78 13.50 -14.43
CA ILE A 284 6.47 12.06 -14.50
C ILE A 284 5.10 11.86 -15.13
N VAL A 285 4.93 10.80 -15.92
CA VAL A 285 3.64 10.35 -16.45
C VAL A 285 3.31 9.00 -15.84
N LEU A 286 2.15 8.95 -15.19
CA LEU A 286 1.52 7.74 -14.71
C LEU A 286 0.67 7.17 -15.84
N TYR A 287 1.09 6.05 -16.41
CA TYR A 287 0.40 5.46 -17.55
C TYR A 287 -0.03 4.04 -17.27
N GLY A 288 -1.02 3.57 -18.01
CA GLY A 288 -1.48 2.20 -17.94
C GLY A 288 -2.95 2.08 -18.32
N PRO A 289 -3.53 0.90 -18.12
CA PRO A 289 -4.90 0.63 -18.53
C PRO A 289 -5.92 1.49 -17.78
N PRO A 290 -7.11 1.74 -18.36
CA PRO A 290 -8.14 2.53 -17.70
C PRO A 290 -8.60 1.88 -16.39
N GLY A 291 -8.87 2.71 -15.38
CA GLY A 291 -9.33 2.23 -14.08
C GLY A 291 -8.24 1.73 -13.11
N THR A 292 -6.95 1.90 -13.39
CA THR A 292 -5.84 1.51 -12.49
C THR A 292 -5.52 2.55 -11.39
N SER A 293 -6.49 3.37 -10.98
CA SER A 293 -6.32 4.37 -9.91
C SER A 293 -5.22 5.43 -10.15
N LYS A 294 -4.76 5.62 -11.39
CA LYS A 294 -3.70 6.59 -11.75
C LYS A 294 -3.95 8.01 -11.25
N THR A 295 -5.19 8.50 -11.41
CA THR A 295 -5.65 9.80 -10.91
C THR A 295 -5.49 9.92 -9.39
N TRP A 296 -5.81 8.85 -8.65
CA TRP A 296 -5.62 8.82 -7.21
C TRP A 296 -4.13 8.83 -6.84
N GLN A 297 -3.32 8.05 -7.56
CA GLN A 297 -1.87 8.02 -7.34
C GLN A 297 -1.20 9.36 -7.67
N ALA A 298 -1.61 10.03 -8.75
CA ALA A 298 -1.15 11.38 -9.09
C ALA A 298 -1.44 12.38 -7.98
N ARG A 299 -2.64 12.31 -7.38
CA ARG A 299 -3.02 13.15 -6.25
C ARG A 299 -2.13 12.92 -5.04
N GLN A 300 -1.92 11.67 -4.65
CA GLN A 300 -1.07 11.35 -3.49
C GLN A 300 0.39 11.81 -3.71
N LEU A 301 0.93 11.59 -4.90
CA LEU A 301 2.27 12.07 -5.25
C LEU A 301 2.35 13.62 -5.19
N ALA A 302 1.35 14.33 -5.72
CA ALA A 302 1.28 15.78 -5.66
C ALA A 302 1.24 16.31 -4.21
N GLU A 303 0.38 15.73 -3.37
CA GLU A 303 0.28 16.09 -1.95
C GLU A 303 1.62 15.84 -1.22
N THR A 304 2.27 14.71 -1.52
CA THR A 304 3.55 14.33 -0.93
C THR A 304 4.67 15.29 -1.32
N VAL A 305 4.74 15.74 -2.58
CA VAL A 305 5.72 16.73 -3.04
C VAL A 305 5.62 18.02 -2.21
N ILE A 306 4.41 18.53 -1.98
CA ILE A 306 4.21 19.76 -1.21
C ILE A 306 4.56 19.56 0.26
N ARG A 307 4.04 18.51 0.90
CA ARG A 307 4.32 18.22 2.32
C ARG A 307 5.80 17.99 2.55
N ARG A 308 6.47 17.31 1.63
CA ARG A 308 7.90 17.07 1.68
C ARG A 308 8.69 18.36 1.62
N ALA A 309 8.36 19.22 0.67
CA ALA A 309 9.02 20.50 0.53
C ALA A 309 8.77 21.43 1.72
N ALA A 310 7.57 21.38 2.32
CA ALA A 310 7.25 22.10 3.55
C ALA A 310 8.12 21.65 4.72
N LEU A 311 8.25 20.33 4.91
CA LEU A 311 9.11 19.78 5.95
C LEU A 311 10.58 20.16 5.72
N ASP A 312 11.08 20.00 4.49
CA ASP A 312 12.46 20.29 4.12
C ASP A 312 12.79 21.80 4.25
N SER A 313 11.88 22.69 3.82
CA SER A 313 12.16 24.13 3.66
C SER A 313 11.77 24.97 4.88
N TRP A 314 10.66 24.65 5.54
CA TRP A 314 10.21 25.39 6.73
C TRP A 314 10.86 24.86 8.00
N GLY A 315 11.43 23.66 7.92
CA GLY A 315 11.94 22.92 9.03
C GLY A 315 10.83 22.21 9.83
N PRO A 316 11.19 21.17 10.58
CA PRO A 316 10.26 20.33 11.34
C PRO A 316 9.36 21.10 12.30
N GLU A 317 9.93 22.04 13.04
CA GLU A 317 9.20 22.79 14.06
C GLU A 317 8.11 23.66 13.46
N THR A 318 8.43 24.36 12.36
CA THR A 318 7.46 25.18 11.64
C THR A 318 6.41 24.32 10.97
N TYR A 319 6.79 23.19 10.36
CA TYR A 319 5.88 22.26 9.70
C TYR A 319 4.78 21.78 10.67
N PHE A 320 5.17 21.21 11.81
CA PHE A 320 4.21 20.64 12.76
C PHE A 320 3.39 21.70 13.51
N LYS A 321 3.93 22.90 13.77
CA LYS A 321 3.18 23.99 14.41
C LYS A 321 2.16 24.64 13.48
N ASN A 322 2.34 24.52 12.16
CA ASN A 322 1.51 25.20 11.16
C ASN A 322 0.77 24.22 10.23
N ALA A 323 0.22 23.13 10.79
CA ALA A 323 -0.54 22.13 10.04
C ALA A 323 -1.59 22.73 9.06
N ALA A 324 -2.35 23.73 9.51
CA ALA A 324 -3.34 24.41 8.66
C ALA A 324 -2.72 25.13 7.46
N ALA A 325 -1.51 25.67 7.61
CA ALA A 325 -0.77 26.31 6.52
C ALA A 325 -0.21 25.27 5.54
N VAL A 326 0.25 24.11 6.04
CA VAL A 326 0.65 22.97 5.19
C VAL A 326 -0.54 22.49 4.37
N ASP A 327 -1.70 22.29 4.98
CA ASP A 327 -2.91 21.87 4.29
C ASP A 327 -3.41 22.92 3.28
N ALA A 328 -3.26 24.20 3.59
CA ALA A 328 -3.53 25.28 2.64
C ALA A 328 -2.57 25.21 1.46
N ALA A 329 -1.27 25.07 1.70
CA ALA A 329 -0.27 24.92 0.64
C ALA A 329 -0.53 23.69 -0.24
N VAL A 330 -0.94 22.55 0.33
CA VAL A 330 -1.31 21.36 -0.46
C VAL A 330 -2.49 21.65 -1.39
N ARG A 331 -3.52 22.37 -0.92
CA ARG A 331 -4.67 22.73 -1.74
C ARG A 331 -4.33 23.77 -2.80
N ASP A 332 -3.51 24.75 -2.43
CA ASP A 332 -3.29 25.93 -3.25
C ASP A 332 -2.20 25.66 -4.30
N ASN A 333 -1.14 24.93 -3.95
CA ASN A 333 0.01 24.71 -4.84
C ASN A 333 -0.18 23.53 -5.80
N VAL A 334 -1.28 22.79 -5.70
CA VAL A 334 -1.61 21.69 -6.62
C VAL A 334 -2.69 22.15 -7.60
N PHE A 335 -2.32 22.25 -8.87
CA PHE A 335 -3.19 22.69 -9.95
C PHE A 335 -3.59 21.50 -10.81
N TRP A 336 -4.89 21.28 -10.99
CA TRP A 336 -5.41 20.17 -11.75
C TRP A 336 -6.01 20.64 -13.08
N LEU A 337 -5.56 20.05 -14.19
CA LEU A 337 -6.11 20.28 -15.52
C LEU A 337 -6.38 18.95 -16.22
N GLN A 338 -7.64 18.69 -16.54
CA GLN A 338 -8.02 17.56 -17.39
C GLN A 338 -8.00 18.00 -18.86
N LEU A 339 -7.25 17.28 -19.68
CA LEU A 339 -7.07 17.60 -21.10
C LEU A 339 -8.14 16.94 -21.97
N HIS A 340 -8.51 17.64 -23.04
CA HIS A 340 -9.48 17.19 -24.02
C HIS A 340 -9.09 17.70 -25.42
N PRO A 341 -9.60 17.11 -26.52
CA PRO A 341 -9.17 17.48 -27.88
C PRO A 341 -9.34 18.96 -28.24
N GLY A 342 -10.30 19.66 -27.64
CA GLY A 342 -10.49 21.11 -27.83
C GLY A 342 -9.53 22.01 -27.03
N TYR A 343 -8.56 21.45 -26.30
CA TYR A 343 -7.63 22.21 -25.46
C TYR A 343 -6.29 22.34 -26.16
N GLY A 344 -5.91 23.56 -26.55
CA GLY A 344 -4.69 23.83 -27.32
C GLY A 344 -3.87 25.00 -26.76
N TYR A 345 -2.98 25.52 -27.60
CA TYR A 345 -2.03 26.59 -27.25
C TYR A 345 -2.74 27.84 -26.68
N GLU A 346 -3.89 28.21 -27.27
CA GLU A 346 -4.64 29.41 -26.89
C GLU A 346 -5.17 29.37 -25.45
N GLN A 347 -5.53 28.19 -24.97
CA GLN A 347 -6.03 28.00 -23.61
C GLN A 347 -4.88 27.76 -22.63
N PHE A 348 -3.81 27.10 -23.04
CA PHE A 348 -2.73 26.70 -22.15
C PHE A 348 -1.63 27.75 -21.99
N ILE A 349 -1.16 28.34 -23.08
CA ILE A 349 -0.07 29.34 -23.07
C ILE A 349 -0.64 30.74 -23.19
N ARG A 350 -1.35 31.04 -24.28
CA ARG A 350 -1.96 32.36 -24.52
C ARG A 350 -2.81 32.38 -25.79
N GLY A 351 -3.88 33.15 -25.78
CA GLY A 351 -4.78 33.31 -26.92
C GLY A 351 -5.21 34.76 -27.13
N LEU A 352 -5.63 35.09 -28.36
CA LEU A 352 -6.27 36.36 -28.66
C LEU A 352 -7.71 36.35 -28.12
N ARG A 353 -8.09 37.41 -27.39
CA ARG A 353 -9.45 37.60 -26.89
C ARG A 353 -9.96 38.98 -27.28
N LEU A 354 -11.24 39.06 -27.60
CA LEU A 354 -11.91 40.33 -27.91
C LEU A 354 -12.30 41.04 -26.61
N GLU A 355 -11.85 42.27 -26.45
CA GLU A 355 -12.14 43.13 -25.31
C GLU A 355 -12.72 44.46 -25.79
N GLY A 356 -14.06 44.54 -25.81
CA GLY A 356 -14.76 45.60 -26.52
C GLY A 356 -14.51 45.49 -28.02
N ASP A 357 -13.91 46.52 -28.61
CA ASP A 357 -13.62 46.59 -30.05
C ASP A 357 -12.15 46.28 -30.40
N VAL A 358 -11.34 45.83 -29.41
CA VAL A 358 -9.91 45.55 -29.59
C VAL A 358 -9.61 44.09 -29.25
N THR A 359 -8.84 43.43 -30.10
CA THR A 359 -8.31 42.09 -29.80
C THR A 359 -7.00 42.24 -29.05
N ARG A 360 -6.91 41.60 -27.88
CA ARG A 360 -5.70 41.59 -27.04
C ARG A 360 -5.26 40.17 -26.75
N TYR A 361 -3.96 39.97 -26.61
CA TYR A 361 -3.45 38.70 -26.11
C TYR A 361 -3.70 38.56 -24.61
N ARG A 362 -4.09 37.36 -24.20
CA ARG A 362 -4.29 37.02 -22.79
C ARG A 362 -3.54 35.76 -22.40
N PRO A 363 -2.98 35.72 -21.18
CA PRO A 363 -2.31 34.54 -20.67
C PRO A 363 -3.29 33.35 -20.59
N GLY A 364 -2.78 32.18 -20.92
CA GLY A 364 -3.44 30.91 -20.72
C GLY A 364 -3.24 30.36 -19.31
N PHE A 365 -3.53 29.08 -19.16
CA PHE A 365 -3.50 28.40 -17.87
C PHE A 365 -2.09 28.30 -17.26
N LEU A 366 -1.05 27.97 -18.04
CA LEU A 366 0.30 27.81 -17.51
C LEU A 366 0.89 29.13 -16.98
N PRO A 367 0.86 30.27 -17.70
CA PRO A 367 1.30 31.54 -17.11
C PRO A 367 0.48 31.94 -15.88
N TRP A 368 -0.83 31.66 -15.87
CA TRP A 368 -1.66 31.89 -14.69
C TRP A 368 -1.19 31.05 -13.48
N VAL A 369 -0.88 29.76 -13.67
CA VAL A 369 -0.32 28.91 -12.61
C VAL A 369 0.98 29.49 -12.05
N VAL A 370 1.88 29.94 -12.93
CA VAL A 370 3.14 30.57 -12.52
C VAL A 370 2.88 31.83 -11.70
N ASP A 371 2.02 32.72 -12.19
CA ASP A 371 1.64 33.96 -11.50
C ASP A 371 1.01 33.70 -10.11
N GLN A 372 0.16 32.68 -10.00
CA GLN A 372 -0.42 32.29 -8.71
C GLN A 372 0.65 31.81 -7.71
N LEU A 373 1.64 31.04 -8.17
CA LEU A 373 2.75 30.58 -7.33
C LEU A 373 3.62 31.76 -6.85
N GLU A 374 3.97 32.67 -7.76
CA GLU A 374 4.76 33.87 -7.42
C GLU A 374 4.00 34.79 -6.46
N SER A 375 2.73 35.09 -6.75
CA SER A 375 1.90 35.98 -5.94
C SER A 375 1.72 35.45 -4.52
N ARG A 376 1.53 34.14 -4.35
CA ARG A 376 1.40 33.50 -3.03
C ARG A 376 2.72 33.46 -2.28
N ALA A 377 3.82 33.18 -2.98
CA ALA A 377 5.16 33.25 -2.39
C ALA A 377 5.46 34.66 -1.85
N ALA A 378 5.02 35.71 -2.57
CA ALA A 378 5.20 37.09 -2.14
C ALA A 378 4.28 37.50 -0.97
N ALA A 379 3.13 36.84 -0.80
CA ALA A 379 2.16 37.14 0.25
C ALA A 379 2.40 36.37 1.57
N SER A 380 3.35 35.45 1.60
CA SER A 380 3.64 34.56 2.73
C SER A 380 4.98 34.90 3.37
N ASP A 381 5.02 34.94 4.71
CA ASP A 381 6.28 35.05 5.48
C ASP A 381 7.04 33.72 5.56
N LEU A 382 6.40 32.61 5.17
CA LEU A 382 7.03 31.30 5.11
C LEU A 382 7.81 31.11 3.80
N PRO A 383 8.92 30.36 3.81
CA PRO A 383 9.67 30.04 2.60
C PRO A 383 8.74 29.50 1.49
N ARG A 384 8.98 29.94 0.25
CA ARG A 384 8.22 29.49 -0.91
C ARG A 384 8.23 27.96 -1.01
N LEU A 385 7.06 27.40 -1.31
CA LEU A 385 6.90 25.99 -1.63
C LEU A 385 6.73 25.77 -3.13
N PRO A 386 7.11 24.58 -3.63
CA PRO A 386 6.94 24.23 -5.03
C PRO A 386 5.47 24.23 -5.48
N GLY A 387 5.27 24.27 -6.79
CA GLY A 387 3.97 23.99 -7.41
C GLY A 387 3.92 22.59 -8.01
N VAL A 388 2.73 22.02 -8.12
CA VAL A 388 2.49 20.77 -8.86
C VAL A 388 1.37 21.01 -9.86
N LEU A 389 1.65 20.82 -11.14
CA LEU A 389 0.67 20.81 -12.22
C LEU A 389 0.33 19.38 -12.59
N VAL A 390 -0.90 18.95 -12.32
CA VAL A 390 -1.42 17.65 -12.75
C VAL A 390 -2.13 17.80 -14.08
N LEU A 391 -1.64 17.10 -15.10
CA LEU A 391 -2.20 17.03 -16.45
C LEU A 391 -2.88 15.67 -16.62
N ASP A 392 -4.18 15.63 -16.35
CA ASP A 392 -4.98 14.41 -16.44
C ASP A 392 -5.36 14.14 -17.91
N GLU A 393 -5.29 12.89 -18.36
CA GLU A 393 -5.56 12.48 -19.74
C GLU A 393 -4.64 13.18 -20.78
N ILE A 394 -3.33 13.19 -20.50
CA ILE A 394 -2.33 13.98 -21.22
C ILE A 394 -2.21 13.68 -22.73
N ASN A 395 -2.71 12.52 -23.15
CA ASN A 395 -2.65 12.04 -24.52
C ASN A 395 -3.90 12.38 -25.36
N ARG A 396 -4.88 13.07 -24.79
CA ARG A 396 -6.11 13.51 -25.49
C ARG A 396 -5.96 14.82 -26.27
N THR A 397 -4.77 15.41 -26.25
CA THR A 397 -4.42 16.60 -27.03
C THR A 397 -2.99 16.47 -27.56
N ASN A 398 -2.67 17.22 -28.62
CA ASN A 398 -1.31 17.34 -29.11
C ASN A 398 -0.49 18.19 -28.13
N LEU A 399 0.19 17.51 -27.20
CA LEU A 399 0.94 18.15 -26.13
C LEU A 399 2.08 19.05 -26.67
N SER A 400 2.69 18.71 -27.80
CA SER A 400 3.74 19.54 -28.42
C SER A 400 3.18 20.88 -28.91
N GLU A 401 2.02 20.85 -29.57
CA GLU A 401 1.32 22.07 -30.03
C GLU A 401 0.77 22.88 -28.87
N MET A 402 0.16 22.22 -27.87
CA MET A 402 -0.38 22.88 -26.68
C MET A 402 0.70 23.63 -25.90
N LEU A 403 1.89 23.03 -25.75
CA LEU A 403 3.00 23.62 -25.01
C LEU A 403 3.74 24.72 -25.78
N GLY A 404 3.80 24.64 -27.11
CA GLY A 404 4.54 25.59 -27.94
C GLY A 404 5.96 25.81 -27.43
N GLU A 405 6.30 27.06 -27.09
CA GLU A 405 7.62 27.48 -26.60
C GLU A 405 7.93 26.95 -25.20
N ALA A 406 6.90 26.76 -24.36
CA ALA A 406 7.02 26.22 -23.01
C ALA A 406 7.60 24.81 -23.00
N PHE A 407 7.47 24.09 -24.11
CA PHE A 407 8.05 22.77 -24.31
C PHE A 407 9.54 22.71 -24.00
N SER A 408 10.29 23.73 -24.44
CA SER A 408 11.73 23.82 -24.19
C SER A 408 12.04 24.11 -22.71
N LEU A 409 11.19 24.88 -22.05
CA LEU A 409 11.33 25.29 -20.65
C LEU A 409 11.03 24.18 -19.64
N LEU A 410 10.33 23.11 -20.05
CA LEU A 410 10.06 21.97 -19.18
C LEU A 410 11.31 21.12 -18.89
N GLU A 411 12.37 21.24 -19.69
CA GLU A 411 13.62 20.55 -19.39
C GLU A 411 14.24 21.08 -18.09
N ALA A 412 14.70 20.17 -17.22
CA ALA A 412 15.25 20.53 -15.92
C ALA A 412 16.36 21.60 -15.99
N GLY A 413 17.18 21.61 -17.04
CA GLY A 413 18.24 22.61 -17.25
C GLY A 413 17.80 23.90 -17.96
N GLN A 414 16.54 24.03 -18.34
CA GLN A 414 15.98 25.22 -19.01
C GLN A 414 14.94 25.94 -18.15
N ARG A 415 14.51 25.35 -17.03
CA ARG A 415 13.66 26.02 -16.05
C ARG A 415 14.37 27.25 -15.47
N GLY A 416 13.61 28.29 -15.14
CA GLY A 416 14.12 29.61 -14.77
C GLY A 416 14.57 30.48 -15.95
N ALA A 417 14.73 29.93 -17.16
CA ALA A 417 15.06 30.73 -18.33
C ALA A 417 13.84 31.56 -18.80
N LYS A 418 14.11 32.76 -19.30
CA LYS A 418 13.12 33.63 -19.91
C LYS A 418 12.86 33.22 -21.37
N ARG A 419 11.59 33.11 -21.74
CA ARG A 419 11.14 32.97 -23.14
C ARG A 419 10.11 34.04 -23.44
N GLU A 420 10.44 34.91 -24.39
CA GLU A 420 9.48 35.84 -24.98
C GLU A 420 8.47 35.05 -25.80
N LEU A 421 7.19 35.32 -25.57
CA LEU A 421 6.11 34.67 -26.29
C LEU A 421 5.81 35.44 -27.60
N PRO A 422 5.72 34.76 -28.76
CA PRO A 422 5.51 35.41 -30.04
C PRO A 422 4.07 35.94 -30.21
N GLY A 423 3.94 36.97 -31.05
CA GLY A 423 2.77 37.84 -31.07
C GLY A 423 2.75 38.71 -29.81
N PHE A 424 2.37 39.98 -29.88
CA PHE A 424 2.20 40.82 -28.71
C PHE A 424 1.37 42.03 -29.12
N ASP A 425 0.69 42.64 -28.16
CA ASP A 425 -0.06 43.86 -28.44
C ASP A 425 0.97 44.95 -28.79
N HIS A 426 0.81 45.63 -29.94
CA HIS A 426 1.82 46.59 -30.45
C HIS A 426 2.09 47.78 -29.52
N ASP A 427 1.27 47.97 -28.49
CA ASP A 427 1.41 49.00 -27.46
C ASP A 427 2.18 48.53 -26.20
N GLN A 428 2.63 47.27 -26.16
CA GLN A 428 3.27 46.64 -25.00
C GLN A 428 4.53 45.85 -25.40
N ASP A 429 5.42 45.66 -24.42
CA ASP A 429 6.54 44.72 -24.57
C ASP A 429 6.02 43.27 -24.64
N PRO A 430 6.76 42.35 -25.28
CA PRO A 430 6.37 40.95 -25.33
C PRO A 430 6.21 40.33 -23.94
N ASP A 431 5.14 39.57 -23.74
CA ASP A 431 4.99 38.74 -22.54
C ASP A 431 6.13 37.73 -22.43
N VAL A 432 6.66 37.55 -21.23
CA VAL A 432 7.75 36.61 -20.95
C VAL A 432 7.24 35.46 -20.08
N LEU A 433 7.39 34.24 -20.59
CA LEU A 433 7.16 33.02 -19.82
C LEU A 433 8.45 32.58 -19.12
N VAL A 434 8.33 32.28 -17.83
CA VAL A 434 9.37 31.62 -17.02
C VAL A 434 8.72 30.45 -16.30
N ILE A 435 9.21 29.23 -16.53
CA ILE A 435 8.77 28.07 -15.74
C ILE A 435 9.67 27.96 -14.51
N PRO A 436 9.14 28.03 -13.29
CA PRO A 436 9.94 27.88 -12.08
C PRO A 436 10.66 26.51 -12.01
N GLU A 437 11.85 26.50 -11.41
CA GLU A 437 12.63 25.26 -11.18
C GLU A 437 11.88 24.26 -10.28
N ASP A 438 10.99 24.77 -9.45
CA ASP A 438 10.21 24.07 -8.44
C ASP A 438 8.76 23.78 -8.88
N LEU A 439 8.43 23.91 -10.18
CA LEU A 439 7.14 23.48 -10.73
C LEU A 439 7.18 22.02 -11.20
N TYR A 440 6.57 21.10 -10.46
CA TYR A 440 6.50 19.70 -10.88
C TYR A 440 5.32 19.44 -11.82
N VAL A 441 5.48 18.55 -12.79
CA VAL A 441 4.38 18.14 -13.68
C VAL A 441 4.10 16.65 -13.54
N ILE A 442 2.85 16.30 -13.21
CA ILE A 442 2.41 14.90 -13.11
C ILE A 442 1.35 14.67 -14.19
N GLY A 443 1.68 13.86 -15.18
CA GLY A 443 0.72 13.44 -16.22
C GLY A 443 0.01 12.15 -15.83
N THR A 444 -1.23 11.98 -16.24
CA THR A 444 -1.88 10.66 -16.31
C THR A 444 -2.19 10.31 -17.76
N MET A 445 -2.11 9.03 -18.11
CA MET A 445 -2.34 8.57 -19.48
C MET A 445 -3.03 7.21 -19.53
N ASN A 446 -4.14 7.11 -20.26
CA ASN A 446 -4.73 5.83 -20.64
C ASN A 446 -4.12 5.33 -21.94
N GLU A 447 -3.67 4.09 -22.00
CA GLU A 447 -2.93 3.58 -23.19
C GLU A 447 -3.82 3.25 -24.40
N ILE A 448 -5.12 3.05 -24.19
CA ILE A 448 -6.03 2.46 -25.20
C ILE A 448 -7.10 3.42 -25.72
N ASP A 449 -7.07 4.69 -25.32
CA ASP A 449 -8.05 5.66 -25.81
C ASP A 449 -7.92 5.80 -27.35
N GLN A 450 -9.03 5.60 -28.06
CA GLN A 450 -9.05 5.59 -29.54
C GLN A 450 -8.84 7.00 -30.15
N SER A 451 -8.94 8.06 -29.35
CA SER A 451 -8.75 9.47 -29.76
C SER A 451 -7.39 10.03 -29.34
N VAL A 452 -6.37 9.19 -29.27
CA VAL A 452 -5.06 9.55 -28.74
C VAL A 452 -4.16 10.10 -29.84
N GLU A 453 -3.68 11.32 -29.62
CA GLU A 453 -2.58 11.89 -30.40
C GLU A 453 -1.28 11.14 -30.06
N THR A 454 -0.51 10.75 -31.08
CA THR A 454 0.77 10.07 -30.85
C THR A 454 1.74 11.00 -30.12
N LEU A 455 2.08 10.67 -28.88
CA LEU A 455 2.99 11.46 -28.06
C LEU A 455 4.40 11.43 -28.67
N ASP A 456 4.93 12.60 -29.04
CA ASP A 456 6.22 12.74 -29.72
C ASP A 456 7.36 12.10 -28.89
N PHE A 457 8.31 11.46 -29.58
CA PHE A 457 9.56 10.98 -29.00
C PHE A 457 10.35 12.08 -28.26
N ALA A 458 10.22 13.34 -28.67
CA ALA A 458 10.75 14.48 -27.93
C ALA A 458 10.11 14.63 -26.53
N LEU A 459 8.79 14.46 -26.41
CA LEU A 459 8.09 14.48 -25.12
C LEU A 459 8.48 13.30 -24.24
N ARG A 460 8.52 12.10 -24.81
CA ARG A 460 8.87 10.88 -24.06
C ARG A 460 10.20 10.99 -23.34
N ARG A 461 11.20 11.69 -23.90
CA ARG A 461 12.53 11.90 -23.28
C ARG A 461 12.53 12.92 -22.12
N ARG A 462 11.52 13.79 -22.05
CA ARG A 462 11.41 14.85 -21.05
C ARG A 462 10.66 14.39 -19.81
N PHE A 463 9.73 13.45 -19.93
CA PHE A 463 9.03 12.84 -18.81
C PHE A 463 9.70 11.54 -18.35
N LEU A 464 9.62 11.25 -17.06
CA LEU A 464 9.70 9.86 -16.59
C LEU A 464 8.37 9.16 -16.81
N TRP A 465 8.41 7.85 -16.98
CA TRP A 465 7.22 7.05 -17.28
C TRP A 465 7.12 5.96 -16.23
N ARG A 466 6.00 5.94 -15.51
CA ARG A 466 5.71 4.91 -14.52
C ARG A 466 4.44 4.19 -14.92
N GLU A 467 4.58 2.91 -15.17
CA GLU A 467 3.45 2.03 -15.44
C GLU A 467 2.67 1.80 -14.15
N CYS A 468 1.33 1.86 -14.24
CA CYS A 468 0.40 1.59 -13.17
C CYS A 468 -0.43 0.35 -13.57
N PRO A 469 0.12 -0.87 -13.38
CA PRO A 469 -0.57 -2.10 -13.76
C PRO A 469 -1.74 -2.41 -12.80
N PHE A 470 -2.49 -3.45 -13.14
CA PHE A 470 -3.36 -4.08 -12.17
C PHE A 470 -2.55 -4.88 -11.14
N GLU A 471 -2.94 -4.77 -9.89
CA GLU A 471 -2.39 -5.45 -8.72
C GLU A 471 -3.55 -5.96 -7.85
N ALA A 472 -3.55 -7.25 -7.57
CA ALA A 472 -4.57 -7.90 -6.75
C ALA A 472 -4.74 -7.22 -5.37
N ASP A 473 -3.63 -6.88 -4.72
CA ASP A 473 -3.59 -6.22 -3.40
C ASP A 473 -4.26 -4.85 -3.43
N THR A 474 -3.98 -4.06 -4.47
CA THR A 474 -4.60 -2.74 -4.66
C THR A 474 -6.10 -2.88 -4.89
N LEU A 475 -6.57 -3.90 -5.62
CA LEU A 475 -8.01 -4.19 -5.74
C LEU A 475 -8.64 -4.47 -4.38
N LEU A 476 -8.03 -5.34 -3.56
CA LEU A 476 -8.57 -5.70 -2.25
C LEU A 476 -8.64 -4.48 -1.31
N ALA A 477 -7.61 -3.63 -1.31
CA ALA A 477 -7.62 -2.39 -0.53
C ALA A 477 -8.74 -1.42 -0.97
N ILE A 478 -9.00 -1.30 -2.27
CA ILE A 478 -10.11 -0.49 -2.80
C ILE A 478 -11.46 -1.07 -2.37
N VAL A 479 -11.61 -2.40 -2.45
CA VAL A 479 -12.84 -3.10 -2.04
C VAL A 479 -13.08 -2.92 -0.54
N GLU A 480 -12.06 -3.07 0.30
CA GLU A 480 -12.12 -2.85 1.74
C GLU A 480 -12.56 -1.44 2.09
N HIS A 481 -12.01 -0.44 1.40
CA HIS A 481 -12.40 0.96 1.60
C HIS A 481 -13.85 1.24 1.17
N ARG A 482 -14.31 0.68 0.05
CA ARG A 482 -15.68 0.88 -0.48
C ARG A 482 -16.75 0.06 0.23
N TRP A 483 -16.36 -1.00 0.94
CA TRP A 483 -17.31 -1.94 1.55
C TRP A 483 -18.30 -1.29 2.50
N PRO A 484 -17.89 -0.46 3.49
CA PRO A 484 -18.81 0.15 4.45
C PRO A 484 -19.83 1.09 3.81
N GLU A 485 -19.50 1.67 2.65
CA GLU A 485 -20.38 2.58 1.91
C GLU A 485 -21.43 1.83 1.09
N GLN A 486 -21.11 0.65 0.59
CA GLN A 486 -21.91 -0.08 -0.39
C GLN A 486 -22.66 -1.29 0.21
N VAL A 487 -22.11 -1.90 1.27
CA VAL A 487 -22.61 -3.12 1.88
C VAL A 487 -23.06 -2.83 3.31
N ALA A 488 -24.28 -3.24 3.65
CA ALA A 488 -24.83 -2.99 4.98
C ALA A 488 -23.97 -3.65 6.07
N ALA A 489 -23.70 -2.93 7.16
CA ALA A 489 -22.78 -3.33 8.25
C ALA A 489 -23.04 -4.73 8.86
N ARG A 490 -24.26 -5.27 8.72
CA ARG A 490 -24.59 -6.65 9.14
C ARG A 490 -23.94 -7.75 8.28
N PHE A 491 -23.32 -7.39 7.16
CA PHE A 491 -22.53 -8.26 6.28
C PHE A 491 -21.07 -7.81 6.33
N PRO A 492 -20.30 -8.27 7.33
CA PRO A 492 -18.90 -7.90 7.48
C PRO A 492 -18.07 -8.37 6.26
N ILE A 493 -17.07 -7.58 5.86
CA ILE A 493 -16.22 -7.90 4.70
C ILE A 493 -15.42 -9.19 4.92
N GLU A 494 -15.10 -9.48 6.17
CA GLU A 494 -14.38 -10.66 6.63
C GLU A 494 -15.08 -11.96 6.20
N ASP A 495 -16.43 -11.98 6.19
CA ASP A 495 -17.20 -13.13 5.71
C ASP A 495 -17.06 -13.33 4.18
N ALA A 496 -16.74 -12.27 3.44
CA ALA A 496 -16.58 -12.29 1.98
C ALA A 496 -15.11 -12.42 1.53
N MET A 497 -14.16 -12.13 2.43
CA MET A 497 -12.74 -11.99 2.09
C MET A 497 -12.15 -13.18 1.32
N PRO A 498 -12.39 -14.46 1.69
CA PRO A 498 -11.87 -15.59 0.92
C PRO A 498 -12.35 -15.64 -0.53
N GLN A 499 -13.55 -15.12 -0.82
CA GLN A 499 -14.05 -15.00 -2.18
C GLN A 499 -13.57 -13.72 -2.86
N LEU A 500 -13.32 -12.64 -2.12
CA LEU A 500 -12.71 -11.43 -2.67
C LEU A 500 -11.24 -11.67 -3.06
N GLU A 501 -10.48 -12.43 -2.28
CA GLU A 501 -9.14 -12.92 -2.64
C GLU A 501 -9.20 -13.75 -3.92
N ARG A 502 -10.12 -14.73 -3.99
CA ARG A 502 -10.34 -15.51 -5.22
C ARG A 502 -10.74 -14.62 -6.41
N LEU A 503 -11.53 -13.57 -6.19
CA LEU A 503 -11.86 -12.60 -7.23
C LEU A 503 -10.63 -11.84 -7.71
N ALA A 504 -9.75 -11.42 -6.81
CA ALA A 504 -8.52 -10.73 -7.16
C ALA A 504 -7.58 -11.64 -7.97
N ASP A 505 -7.45 -12.92 -7.59
CA ASP A 505 -6.71 -13.92 -8.37
C ASP A 505 -7.33 -14.13 -9.76
N ARG A 506 -8.66 -14.22 -9.85
CA ARG A 506 -9.39 -14.38 -11.12
C ARG A 506 -9.28 -13.14 -12.01
N ALA A 507 -9.27 -11.95 -11.42
CA ALA A 507 -9.04 -10.68 -12.10
C ALA A 507 -7.61 -10.61 -12.65
N GLN A 508 -6.61 -11.02 -11.87
CA GLN A 508 -5.23 -11.14 -12.33
C GLN A 508 -5.13 -12.14 -13.49
N ALA A 509 -5.70 -13.33 -13.35
CA ALA A 509 -5.69 -14.34 -14.41
C ALA A 509 -6.39 -13.87 -15.69
N LEU A 510 -7.48 -13.12 -15.58
CA LEU A 510 -8.13 -12.47 -16.71
C LEU A 510 -7.19 -11.46 -17.39
N ASN A 511 -6.54 -10.61 -16.61
CA ASN A 511 -5.58 -9.62 -17.11
C ASN A 511 -4.35 -10.25 -17.75
N ASP A 512 -3.84 -11.36 -17.22
CA ASP A 512 -2.75 -12.12 -17.81
C ASP A 512 -3.19 -12.74 -19.15
N ALA A 513 -4.42 -13.24 -19.23
CA ALA A 513 -4.98 -13.80 -20.46
C ALA A 513 -5.22 -12.74 -21.54
N ILE A 514 -5.68 -11.55 -21.15
CA ILE A 514 -5.81 -10.38 -22.04
C ILE A 514 -4.43 -9.95 -22.54
N ALA A 515 -3.44 -9.84 -21.66
CA ALA A 515 -2.08 -9.45 -22.02
C ALA A 515 -1.41 -10.45 -22.98
N ALA A 516 -1.75 -11.74 -22.87
CA ALA A 516 -1.25 -12.80 -23.73
C ALA A 516 -2.09 -13.04 -25.01
N SER A 517 -3.22 -12.34 -25.18
CA SER A 517 -4.08 -12.50 -26.35
C SER A 517 -3.40 -11.94 -27.60
N PRO A 518 -3.45 -12.64 -28.76
CA PRO A 518 -2.92 -12.12 -30.03
C PRO A 518 -3.67 -10.90 -30.57
N GLU A 519 -4.96 -10.76 -30.22
CA GLU A 519 -5.83 -9.66 -30.66
C GLU A 519 -5.70 -8.43 -29.76
N LEU A 520 -5.39 -8.67 -28.48
CA LEU A 520 -5.21 -7.64 -27.47
C LEU A 520 -3.72 -7.53 -27.08
N GLY A 521 -3.45 -7.05 -25.88
CA GLY A 521 -2.11 -6.84 -25.35
C GLY A 521 -2.18 -6.27 -23.94
N ARG A 522 -1.02 -6.06 -23.32
CA ARG A 522 -0.92 -5.62 -21.92
C ARG A 522 -1.66 -4.30 -21.64
N GLN A 523 -1.69 -3.39 -22.60
CA GLN A 523 -2.38 -2.11 -22.50
C GLN A 523 -3.91 -2.23 -22.34
N PHE A 524 -4.50 -3.37 -22.73
CA PHE A 524 -5.94 -3.65 -22.64
C PHE A 524 -6.34 -4.35 -21.33
N GLN A 525 -5.41 -4.51 -20.38
CA GLN A 525 -5.75 -5.00 -19.06
C GLN A 525 -6.87 -4.15 -18.43
N ILE A 526 -7.66 -4.77 -17.57
CA ILE A 526 -8.76 -4.11 -16.90
C ILE A 526 -8.25 -3.59 -15.55
N GLY A 527 -8.52 -2.31 -15.27
CA GLY A 527 -8.10 -1.69 -14.02
C GLY A 527 -8.94 -2.10 -12.80
N HIS A 528 -8.39 -1.85 -11.61
CA HIS A 528 -8.99 -2.20 -10.32
C HIS A 528 -10.42 -1.70 -10.15
N THR A 529 -10.74 -0.50 -10.62
CA THR A 529 -12.05 0.12 -10.38
C THR A 529 -13.20 -0.69 -10.96
N TYR A 530 -13.00 -1.30 -12.14
CA TYR A 530 -14.02 -2.14 -12.79
C TYR A 530 -14.32 -3.38 -11.96
N PHE A 531 -13.29 -4.05 -11.43
CA PHE A 531 -13.48 -5.20 -10.54
C PHE A 531 -14.04 -4.80 -9.18
N ALA A 532 -13.65 -3.62 -8.67
CA ALA A 532 -14.11 -3.11 -7.37
C ALA A 532 -15.61 -2.78 -7.35
N ASP A 533 -16.26 -2.58 -8.51
CA ASP A 533 -17.72 -2.44 -8.60
C ASP A 533 -18.47 -3.67 -8.07
N ILE A 534 -17.77 -4.79 -7.81
CA ILE A 534 -18.32 -5.93 -7.07
C ILE A 534 -18.95 -5.53 -5.74
N THR A 535 -18.44 -4.51 -5.05
CA THR A 535 -19.02 -4.05 -3.77
C THR A 535 -20.44 -3.56 -3.95
N PHE A 536 -20.73 -2.88 -5.07
CA PHE A 536 -22.07 -2.45 -5.41
C PHE A 536 -22.99 -3.65 -5.69
N PHE A 537 -22.55 -4.60 -6.52
CA PHE A 537 -23.36 -5.78 -6.86
C PHE A 537 -23.64 -6.65 -5.64
N ILE A 538 -22.64 -6.90 -4.79
CA ILE A 538 -22.81 -7.56 -3.50
C ILE A 538 -23.82 -6.79 -2.64
N GLY A 539 -23.61 -5.48 -2.48
CA GLY A 539 -24.49 -4.61 -1.69
C GLY A 539 -25.95 -4.70 -2.11
N GLN A 540 -26.25 -4.60 -3.41
CA GLN A 540 -27.61 -4.74 -3.94
C GLN A 540 -28.17 -6.14 -3.72
N TRP A 541 -27.36 -7.19 -3.94
CA TRP A 541 -27.79 -8.57 -3.79
C TRP A 541 -28.12 -8.94 -2.33
N VAL A 542 -27.40 -8.39 -1.36
CA VAL A 542 -27.63 -8.65 0.07
C VAL A 542 -28.70 -7.76 0.71
N LYS A 543 -29.07 -6.62 0.09
CA LYS A 543 -30.17 -5.75 0.58
C LYS A 543 -31.48 -6.53 0.78
N GLY A 544 -31.82 -7.42 -0.15
CA GLY A 544 -33.03 -8.25 -0.07
C GLY A 544 -32.95 -9.44 0.89
N ARG A 545 -31.79 -9.69 1.53
CA ARG A 545 -31.54 -10.91 2.32
C ARG A 545 -31.62 -10.64 3.82
N LYS A 546 -32.24 -11.57 4.56
CA LYS A 546 -32.31 -11.54 6.03
C LYS A 546 -31.09 -12.15 6.70
N ALA A 547 -30.42 -13.10 6.05
CA ALA A 547 -29.26 -13.81 6.58
C ALA A 547 -28.07 -13.70 5.63
N LYS A 548 -26.86 -13.86 6.18
CA LYS A 548 -25.63 -13.92 5.40
C LYS A 548 -25.58 -15.16 4.51
N PRO A 549 -24.92 -15.10 3.33
CA PRO A 549 -24.67 -16.28 2.52
C PRO A 549 -23.94 -17.35 3.33
N ALA A 550 -24.38 -18.61 3.23
CA ALA A 550 -23.71 -19.72 3.91
C ALA A 550 -22.26 -19.83 3.44
N ASN A 551 -21.32 -20.03 4.36
CA ASN A 551 -19.89 -20.19 4.09
C ASN A 551 -19.28 -19.06 3.23
N GLY A 552 -19.78 -17.82 3.35
CA GLY A 552 -19.21 -16.68 2.61
C GLY A 552 -19.42 -16.76 1.09
N THR A 553 -20.45 -17.47 0.63
CA THR A 553 -20.73 -17.70 -0.80
C THR A 553 -21.33 -16.49 -1.54
N TYR A 554 -20.67 -15.34 -1.46
CA TYR A 554 -21.09 -14.07 -2.06
C TYR A 554 -20.95 -14.03 -3.59
N LEU A 555 -19.92 -14.67 -4.14
CA LEU A 555 -19.47 -14.64 -5.53
C LEU A 555 -19.46 -16.03 -6.19
N TRP A 556 -19.18 -17.08 -5.43
CA TRP A 556 -19.30 -18.48 -5.88
C TRP A 556 -20.09 -19.31 -4.89
N THR A 557 -20.82 -20.29 -5.39
CA THR A 557 -21.46 -21.35 -4.59
C THR A 557 -20.41 -22.32 -4.04
N ALA A 558 -20.80 -23.17 -3.09
CA ALA A 558 -19.92 -24.21 -2.53
C ALA A 558 -19.36 -25.18 -3.59
N ASN A 559 -20.09 -25.41 -4.68
CA ASN A 559 -19.68 -26.26 -5.79
C ASN A 559 -18.85 -25.51 -6.85
N GLY A 560 -18.46 -24.26 -6.57
CA GLY A 560 -17.65 -23.45 -7.47
C GLY A 560 -18.42 -22.72 -8.57
N ASN A 561 -19.75 -22.87 -8.68
CA ASN A 561 -20.54 -22.15 -9.69
C ASN A 561 -20.64 -20.64 -9.36
N PRO A 562 -20.52 -19.74 -10.34
CA PRO A 562 -20.61 -18.29 -10.14
C PRO A 562 -22.02 -17.85 -9.71
N GLN A 563 -22.08 -16.98 -8.70
CA GLN A 563 -23.30 -16.35 -8.18
C GLN A 563 -23.76 -15.19 -9.08
N PRO A 564 -25.03 -14.73 -8.93
CA PRO A 564 -25.55 -13.61 -9.71
C PRO A 564 -24.72 -12.33 -9.61
N THR A 565 -24.15 -12.02 -8.44
CA THR A 565 -23.27 -10.87 -8.20
C THR A 565 -22.06 -10.84 -9.15
N LEU A 566 -21.39 -11.98 -9.29
CA LEU A 566 -20.22 -12.12 -10.15
C LEU A 566 -20.60 -12.11 -11.64
N ARG A 567 -21.75 -12.70 -11.99
CA ARG A 567 -22.30 -12.64 -13.35
C ARG A 567 -22.72 -11.23 -13.73
N ASP A 568 -23.34 -10.48 -12.81
CA ASP A 568 -23.71 -9.09 -13.04
C ASP A 568 -22.46 -8.21 -13.25
N LEU A 569 -21.40 -8.44 -12.47
CA LEU A 569 -20.12 -7.78 -12.69
C LEU A 569 -19.55 -8.06 -14.09
N TRP A 570 -19.55 -9.32 -14.52
CA TRP A 570 -19.15 -9.69 -15.87
C TRP A 570 -20.03 -9.00 -16.91
N ASN A 571 -21.33 -9.30 -16.93
CA ASN A 571 -22.25 -8.87 -17.99
C ASN A 571 -22.41 -7.35 -18.10
N ARG A 572 -22.25 -6.60 -17.00
CA ARG A 572 -22.56 -5.16 -16.95
C ARG A 572 -21.33 -4.26 -16.91
N SER A 573 -20.18 -4.78 -16.51
CA SER A 573 -18.95 -4.00 -16.37
C SER A 573 -17.84 -4.52 -17.28
N LEU A 574 -17.51 -5.81 -17.18
CA LEU A 574 -16.34 -6.37 -17.88
C LEU A 574 -16.62 -6.74 -19.33
N GLU A 575 -17.72 -7.45 -19.60
CA GLU A 575 -18.09 -7.92 -20.93
C GLU A 575 -18.27 -6.77 -21.93
N PRO A 576 -19.05 -5.70 -21.64
CA PRO A 576 -19.20 -4.59 -22.59
C PRO A 576 -17.87 -3.89 -22.93
N LEU A 577 -16.96 -3.82 -21.95
CA LEU A 577 -15.64 -3.22 -22.12
C LEU A 577 -14.76 -4.09 -23.02
N ILE A 578 -14.69 -5.39 -22.75
CA ILE A 578 -13.91 -6.35 -23.54
C ILE A 578 -14.47 -6.49 -24.96
N GLU A 579 -15.80 -6.50 -25.11
CA GLU A 579 -16.46 -6.48 -26.42
C GLU A 579 -16.04 -5.26 -27.24
N GLN A 580 -15.92 -4.09 -26.61
CA GLN A 580 -15.42 -2.89 -27.26
C GLN A 580 -13.94 -3.01 -27.64
N TYR A 581 -13.10 -3.63 -26.79
CA TYR A 581 -11.69 -3.84 -27.10
C TYR A 581 -11.48 -4.78 -28.29
N LEU A 582 -12.33 -5.81 -28.40
CA LEU A 582 -12.34 -6.78 -29.50
C LEU A 582 -13.20 -6.33 -30.69
N ALA A 583 -13.65 -5.07 -30.73
CA ALA A 583 -14.50 -4.57 -31.80
C ALA A 583 -13.76 -4.64 -33.14
N GLY A 584 -14.33 -5.39 -34.09
CA GLY A 584 -13.72 -5.61 -35.42
C GLY A 584 -12.81 -6.82 -35.51
N SER A 585 -12.64 -7.61 -34.44
CA SER A 585 -11.93 -8.89 -34.47
C SER A 585 -12.86 -10.04 -34.86
N ASP A 586 -12.40 -10.89 -35.79
CA ASP A 586 -13.16 -12.08 -36.25
C ASP A 586 -13.27 -13.18 -35.18
N VAL A 587 -12.40 -13.14 -34.15
CA VAL A 587 -12.39 -14.10 -33.04
C VAL A 587 -13.02 -13.55 -31.76
N ARG A 588 -13.69 -12.39 -31.84
CA ARG A 588 -14.29 -11.71 -30.69
C ARG A 588 -15.10 -12.64 -29.80
N ASP A 589 -16.05 -13.38 -30.38
CA ASP A 589 -16.98 -14.21 -29.60
C ASP A 589 -16.26 -15.40 -28.91
N ASP A 590 -15.16 -15.90 -29.50
CA ASP A 590 -14.37 -16.99 -28.95
C ASP A 590 -13.44 -16.50 -27.81
N GLU A 591 -12.78 -15.35 -27.99
CA GLU A 591 -11.98 -14.69 -26.96
C GLU A 591 -12.86 -14.24 -25.79
N LEU A 592 -14.03 -13.66 -26.04
CA LEU A 592 -14.95 -13.27 -24.98
C LEU A 592 -15.40 -14.46 -24.13
N LYS A 593 -15.76 -15.59 -24.75
CA LYS A 593 -16.08 -16.85 -24.03
C LYS A 593 -14.88 -17.44 -23.30
N ARG A 594 -13.66 -17.25 -23.82
CA ARG A 594 -12.43 -17.69 -23.14
C ARG A 594 -12.20 -16.85 -21.89
N PHE A 595 -12.29 -15.53 -22.00
CA PHE A 595 -12.14 -14.60 -20.89
C PHE A 595 -13.22 -14.79 -19.82
N GLU A 596 -14.48 -15.00 -20.23
CA GLU A 596 -15.59 -15.30 -19.31
C GLU A 596 -15.28 -16.56 -18.48
N ARG A 597 -14.82 -17.64 -19.14
CA ARG A 597 -14.46 -18.88 -18.45
C ARG A 597 -13.30 -18.71 -17.49
N ILE A 598 -12.29 -17.91 -17.85
CA ILE A 598 -11.14 -17.64 -16.98
C ILE A 598 -11.58 -16.87 -15.73
N PHE A 599 -12.43 -15.86 -15.90
CA PHE A 599 -12.89 -14.98 -14.83
C PHE A 599 -13.93 -15.65 -13.90
N LEU A 600 -15.00 -16.21 -14.48
CA LEU A 600 -16.08 -16.85 -13.70
C LEU A 600 -15.65 -18.18 -13.10
N GLY A 601 -14.68 -18.84 -13.72
CA GLY A 601 -13.89 -19.89 -13.12
C GLY A 601 -14.39 -21.31 -13.27
#